data_AF-A0A3M7I496-F1
#
_entry.id   AF-A0A3M7I496-F1
#
_cell.length_a   1.000
_cell.length_b   1.000
_cell.length_c   1.000
_cell.angle_alpha   90.00
_cell.angle_beta   90.00
_cell.angle_gamma   90.00
#
_symmetry.space_group_name_H-M   'P 1'
#
loop_
_entity.id
_entity.type
_entity.pdbx_description
1 polymer ?
#
loop_
_entity_poly.entity_id
_entity_poly.type
_entity_poly.pdbx_seq_one_letter_code
_entity_poly.pdbx_strand_id
1 'polypeptide(L)'
;RGFGWALAGQTNNVRKVLDSALQREVDWLKNAADVLAFSKPQIKAIFEALVQQGVGPVLIYGPNSTLTFCLLLGLLGVAEDKISHEYQLTEQNSEAILEYDNVRRKDFGLSAITRFDLPQSFVLDVLNYINTEYHGVDVYLSSIGLTHHQLESVKKNFQEPRNSNEKLIDVEEQYVASSFA
;
A
#
# COMPACT_ATOMS: atom_id res chain seq x y z
N ARG A 1 18.10 13.92 24.96
CA ARG A 1 19.31 14.71 24.67
C ARG A 1 20.21 13.89 23.75
N GLY A 2 20.34 14.30 22.48
CA GLY A 2 21.47 14.04 21.58
C GLY A 2 21.81 12.58 21.24
N PHE A 3 21.15 11.99 20.23
CA PHE A 3 21.78 10.95 19.43
C PHE A 3 22.77 11.63 18.48
N GLY A 4 24.02 11.73 18.92
CA GLY A 4 25.14 12.21 18.11
C GLY A 4 25.45 11.19 17.01
N TRP A 5 24.94 11.43 15.81
CA TRP A 5 25.45 10.80 14.61
C TRP A 5 26.63 11.62 14.11
N ALA A 6 27.80 11.33 14.68
CA ALA A 6 29.08 11.71 14.10
C ALA A 6 29.31 10.87 12.83
N LEU A 7 28.71 11.28 11.72
CA LEU A 7 28.96 10.71 10.40
C LEU A 7 28.98 11.82 9.33
N ALA A 8 29.89 12.79 9.52
CA ALA A 8 30.18 13.83 8.54
C ALA A 8 30.76 13.30 7.20
N GLY A 9 30.98 11.98 7.07
CA GLY A 9 31.43 11.32 5.83
C GLY A 9 30.39 10.42 5.14
N GLN A 10 29.23 10.14 5.74
CA GLN A 10 28.20 9.25 5.17
C GLN A 10 26.90 9.96 4.75
N THR A 11 26.74 11.24 5.02
CA THR A 11 25.54 12.02 4.65
C THR A 11 25.21 11.98 3.16
N ASN A 12 26.23 11.96 2.28
CA ASN A 12 26.02 11.80 0.83
C ASN A 12 25.51 10.41 0.45
N ASN A 13 25.92 9.35 1.16
CA ASN A 13 25.45 8.00 0.90
C ASN A 13 24.03 7.80 1.46
N VAL A 14 23.73 8.32 2.64
CA VAL A 14 22.37 8.29 3.20
C VAL A 14 21.41 9.08 2.31
N ARG A 15 21.78 10.30 1.88
CA ARG A 15 20.96 11.08 0.95
C ARG A 15 20.78 10.37 -0.38
N LYS A 16 21.82 9.73 -0.95
CA LYS A 16 21.69 8.93 -2.19
C LYS A 16 20.82 7.70 -2.01
N VAL A 17 20.94 6.99 -0.89
CA VAL A 17 20.09 5.83 -0.59
C VAL A 17 18.64 6.27 -0.42
N LEU A 18 18.39 7.37 0.28
CA LEU A 18 17.04 7.92 0.43
C LEU A 18 16.47 8.47 -0.87
N ASP A 19 17.26 9.22 -1.65
CA ASP A 19 16.86 9.71 -2.97
C ASP A 19 16.57 8.54 -3.90
N SER A 20 17.39 7.48 -3.86
CA SER A 20 17.12 6.26 -4.64
C SER A 20 15.90 5.50 -4.13
N ALA A 21 15.59 5.52 -2.84
CA ALA A 21 14.41 4.89 -2.27
C ALA A 21 13.14 5.68 -2.62
N LEU A 22 13.20 7.02 -2.58
CA LEU A 22 12.11 7.92 -2.92
C LEU A 22 11.89 8.04 -4.43
N GLN A 23 12.95 8.00 -5.24
CA GLN A 23 12.84 7.84 -6.69
C GLN A 23 12.32 6.44 -7.05
N ARG A 24 12.75 5.40 -6.33
CA ARG A 24 12.13 4.07 -6.44
C ARG A 24 10.67 4.11 -6.04
N GLU A 25 10.24 4.91 -5.05
CA GLU A 25 8.82 5.13 -4.70
C GLU A 25 8.01 5.84 -5.81
N VAL A 26 8.66 6.43 -6.81
CA VAL A 26 7.99 7.00 -7.98
C VAL A 26 8.13 6.07 -9.19
N ASP A 27 9.26 5.39 -9.33
CA ASP A 27 9.58 4.53 -10.48
C ASP A 27 8.98 3.11 -10.39
N TRP A 28 8.78 2.54 -9.20
CA TRP A 28 8.19 1.21 -9.05
C TRP A 28 6.78 1.13 -9.65
N LEU A 29 5.99 2.21 -9.59
CA LEU A 29 4.67 2.31 -10.23
C LEU A 29 4.70 2.08 -11.75
N LYS A 30 5.87 2.08 -12.39
CA LYS A 30 6.02 1.85 -13.83
C LYS A 30 5.96 0.37 -14.23
N ASN A 31 6.06 -0.57 -13.28
CA ASN A 31 5.97 -2.00 -13.56
C ASN A 31 5.12 -2.74 -12.51
N ALA A 32 3.94 -3.19 -12.91
CA ALA A 32 3.03 -3.96 -12.06
C ALA A 32 3.69 -5.21 -11.46
N ALA A 33 4.59 -5.88 -12.21
CA ALA A 33 5.29 -7.07 -11.73
C ALA A 33 6.19 -6.76 -10.52
N ASP A 34 6.98 -5.69 -10.61
CA ASP A 34 7.93 -5.29 -9.57
C ASP A 34 7.19 -4.80 -8.33
N VAL A 35 6.12 -4.02 -8.52
CA VAL A 35 5.22 -3.56 -7.46
C VAL A 35 4.63 -4.74 -6.71
N LEU A 36 4.01 -5.69 -7.42
CA LEU A 36 3.39 -6.85 -6.81
C LEU A 36 4.43 -7.73 -6.09
N ALA A 37 5.61 -7.93 -6.69
CA ALA A 37 6.68 -8.72 -6.09
C ALA A 37 7.23 -8.09 -4.80
N PHE A 38 7.43 -6.77 -4.79
CA PHE A 38 7.94 -6.05 -3.63
C PHE A 38 6.91 -6.00 -2.50
N SER A 39 5.64 -5.79 -2.82
CA SER A 39 4.59 -5.58 -1.82
C SER A 39 4.02 -6.86 -1.20
N LYS A 40 4.43 -8.06 -1.65
CA LYS A 40 3.85 -9.35 -1.18
C LYS A 40 3.76 -9.45 0.36
N PRO A 41 4.81 -9.18 1.14
CA PRO A 41 4.75 -9.30 2.60
C PRO A 41 3.73 -8.33 3.21
N GLN A 42 3.69 -7.09 2.74
CA GLN A 42 2.80 -6.05 3.25
C GLN A 42 1.34 -6.32 2.86
N ILE A 43 1.08 -6.71 1.60
CA ILE A 43 -0.26 -7.12 1.18
C ILE A 43 -0.75 -8.28 2.03
N LYS A 44 0.08 -9.31 2.25
CA LYS A 44 -0.27 -10.44 3.11
C LYS A 44 -0.66 -9.96 4.51
N ALA A 45 0.19 -9.16 5.16
CA ALA A 45 -0.03 -8.65 6.51
C ALA A 45 -1.34 -7.85 6.62
N ILE A 46 -1.64 -6.99 5.64
CA ILE A 46 -2.88 -6.21 5.65
C ILE A 46 -4.10 -7.14 5.52
N PHE A 47 -4.08 -8.10 4.59
CA PHE A 47 -5.19 -9.04 4.43
C PHE A 47 -5.36 -9.97 5.63
N GLU A 48 -4.29 -10.37 6.31
CA GLU A 48 -4.37 -11.10 7.58
C GLU A 48 -5.00 -10.25 8.67
N ALA A 49 -4.69 -8.96 8.73
CA ALA A 49 -5.31 -8.02 9.66
C ALA A 49 -6.81 -7.84 9.38
N LEU A 50 -7.23 -7.79 8.10
CA LEU A 50 -8.65 -7.67 7.70
C LEU A 50 -9.53 -8.87 8.12
N VAL A 51 -8.93 -10.01 8.44
CA VAL A 51 -9.65 -11.24 8.85
C VAL A 51 -9.78 -11.36 10.37
N GLN A 52 -9.05 -10.56 11.16
CA GLN A 52 -9.10 -10.67 12.62
C GLN A 52 -10.54 -10.44 13.12
N GLN A 53 -11.00 -11.25 14.08
CA GLN A 53 -12.34 -11.08 14.65
C GLN A 53 -12.41 -9.76 15.44
N GLY A 54 -13.49 -9.00 15.24
CA GLY A 54 -13.70 -7.72 15.91
C GLY A 54 -12.93 -6.54 15.29
N VAL A 55 -12.44 -6.70 14.06
CA VAL A 55 -11.87 -5.59 13.29
C VAL A 55 -12.97 -4.56 13.02
N GLY A 56 -12.82 -3.38 13.63
CA GLY A 56 -13.64 -2.21 13.33
C GLY A 56 -13.24 -1.57 12.00
N PRO A 57 -13.68 -0.34 11.72
CA PRO A 57 -13.24 0.40 10.53
C PRO A 57 -11.70 0.43 10.45
N VAL A 58 -11.15 0.04 9.30
CA VAL A 58 -9.72 -0.03 9.06
C VAL A 58 -9.26 1.19 8.29
N LEU A 59 -8.22 1.85 8.78
CA LEU A 59 -7.49 2.87 8.04
C LEU A 59 -6.27 2.22 7.39
N ILE A 60 -6.23 2.19 6.06
CA ILE A 60 -5.06 1.74 5.30
C ILE A 60 -4.37 2.99 4.76
N TYR A 61 -3.11 3.19 5.14
CA TYR A 61 -2.30 4.34 4.71
C TYR A 61 -0.89 3.88 4.35
N GLY A 62 -0.13 4.74 3.66
CA GLY A 62 1.24 4.45 3.24
C GLY A 62 1.36 3.91 1.80
N PRO A 63 2.56 3.50 1.39
CA PRO A 63 2.92 3.30 -0.03
C PRO A 63 2.16 2.17 -0.72
N ASN A 64 1.70 1.16 0.03
CA ASN A 64 0.97 0.01 -0.52
C ASN A 64 -0.55 0.20 -0.51
N SER A 65 -1.06 1.33 -0.03
CA SER A 65 -2.51 1.55 0.14
C SER A 65 -3.27 1.40 -1.18
N THR A 66 -2.83 2.09 -2.23
CA THR A 66 -3.43 2.03 -3.57
C THR A 66 -3.50 0.60 -4.12
N LEU A 67 -2.38 -0.13 -4.05
CA LEU A 67 -2.34 -1.52 -4.50
C LEU A 67 -3.29 -2.39 -3.67
N THR A 68 -3.29 -2.20 -2.35
CA THR A 68 -4.17 -2.94 -1.43
C THR A 68 -5.63 -2.71 -1.75
N PHE A 69 -6.04 -1.46 -2.00
CA PHE A 69 -7.41 -1.14 -2.40
C PHE A 69 -7.77 -1.77 -3.75
N CYS A 70 -6.88 -1.72 -4.74
CA CYS A 70 -7.08 -2.39 -6.03
C CYS A 70 -7.33 -3.90 -5.84
N LEU A 71 -6.49 -4.57 -5.05
CA LEU A 71 -6.63 -6.00 -4.74
C LEU A 71 -7.89 -6.31 -3.94
N LEU A 72 -8.24 -5.48 -2.95
CA LEU A 72 -9.42 -5.69 -2.13
C LEU A 72 -10.69 -5.57 -2.97
N LEU A 73 -10.83 -4.50 -3.76
CA LEU A 73 -11.98 -4.30 -4.63
C LEU A 73 -12.06 -5.37 -5.72
N GLY A 74 -10.92 -5.79 -6.27
CA GLY A 74 -10.84 -6.92 -7.19
C GLY A 74 -11.28 -8.24 -6.55
N LEU A 75 -10.87 -8.52 -5.31
CA LEU A 75 -11.33 -9.70 -4.56
C LEU A 75 -12.84 -9.67 -4.30
N LEU A 76 -13.42 -8.48 -4.08
CA LEU A 76 -14.85 -8.26 -3.90
C LEU A 76 -15.65 -8.32 -5.21
N GLY A 77 -14.99 -8.51 -6.35
CA GLY A 77 -15.64 -8.58 -7.66
C GLY A 77 -16.15 -7.24 -8.17
N VAL A 78 -15.59 -6.13 -7.68
CA VAL A 78 -15.92 -4.79 -8.19
C VAL A 78 -15.38 -4.66 -9.62
N ALA A 79 -16.18 -4.07 -10.51
CA ALA A 79 -15.79 -3.88 -11.90
C ALA A 79 -14.60 -2.92 -12.04
N GLU A 80 -13.68 -3.23 -12.95
CA GLU A 80 -12.42 -2.50 -13.16
C GLU A 80 -12.62 -0.99 -13.40
N ASP A 81 -13.65 -0.60 -14.14
CA ASP A 81 -13.99 0.79 -14.42
C ASP A 81 -14.30 1.56 -13.14
N LYS A 82 -14.96 0.92 -12.17
CA LYS A 82 -15.25 1.52 -10.86
C LYS A 82 -14.01 1.61 -9.98
N ILE A 83 -13.14 0.60 -10.01
CA ILE A 83 -11.86 0.62 -9.28
C ILE A 83 -10.98 1.74 -9.83
N SER A 84 -10.92 1.88 -11.15
CA SER A 84 -10.16 2.93 -11.84
C SER A 84 -10.70 4.32 -11.51
N HIS A 85 -12.01 4.49 -11.50
CA HIS A 85 -12.64 5.74 -11.08
C HIS A 85 -12.32 6.09 -9.63
N GLU A 86 -12.42 5.13 -8.69
CA GLU A 86 -12.06 5.37 -7.28
C GLU A 86 -10.59 5.78 -7.13
N TYR A 87 -9.69 5.11 -7.84
CA TYR A 87 -8.27 5.45 -7.87
C TYR A 87 -8.04 6.91 -8.31
N GLN A 88 -8.73 7.36 -9.36
CA GLN A 88 -8.64 8.72 -9.89
C GLN A 88 -9.12 9.78 -8.90
N LEU A 89 -10.01 9.47 -7.96
CA LEU A 89 -10.43 10.43 -6.92
C LEU A 89 -9.26 10.89 -6.04
N THR A 90 -8.17 10.13 -5.98
CA THR A 90 -6.93 10.53 -5.29
C THR A 90 -6.36 11.84 -5.84
N GLU A 91 -6.52 12.10 -7.14
CA GLU A 91 -6.01 13.31 -7.81
C GLU A 91 -6.62 14.60 -7.25
N GLN A 92 -7.83 14.53 -6.67
CA GLN A 92 -8.49 15.68 -6.01
C GLN A 92 -7.70 16.20 -4.81
N ASN A 93 -6.83 15.37 -4.21
CA ASN A 93 -5.98 15.72 -3.09
C ASN A 93 -4.51 15.93 -3.50
N SER A 94 -4.22 15.99 -4.80
CA SER A 94 -2.86 16.04 -5.34
C SER A 94 -2.02 17.19 -4.80
N GLU A 95 -2.60 18.39 -4.59
CA GLU A 95 -1.88 19.53 -4.00
C GLU A 95 -1.46 19.27 -2.55
N ALA A 96 -2.37 18.72 -1.74
CA ALA A 96 -2.10 18.39 -0.34
C ALA A 96 -1.08 17.25 -0.20
N ILE A 97 -1.17 16.24 -1.07
CA ILE A 97 -0.19 15.15 -1.14
C ILE A 97 1.17 15.70 -1.55
N LEU A 98 1.22 16.57 -2.55
CA LEU A 98 2.45 17.20 -3.02
C LEU A 98 3.11 18.06 -1.93
N GLU A 99 2.32 18.82 -1.16
CA GLU A 99 2.81 19.58 -0.02
C GLU A 99 3.41 18.67 1.06
N TYR A 100 2.67 17.63 1.45
CA TYR A 100 3.13 16.65 2.44
C TYR A 100 4.44 15.97 2.01
N ASP A 101 4.53 15.51 0.76
CA ASP A 101 5.72 14.87 0.23
C ASP A 101 6.89 15.84 0.17
N ASN A 102 6.67 17.09 -0.24
CA ASN A 102 7.72 18.10 -0.29
C ASN A 102 8.25 18.50 1.10
N VAL A 103 7.40 18.51 2.12
CA VAL A 103 7.84 18.68 3.52
C VAL A 103 8.77 17.55 3.92
N ARG A 104 8.38 16.29 3.68
CA ARG A 104 9.25 15.12 3.98
C ARG A 104 10.55 15.15 3.19
N ARG A 105 10.49 15.44 1.88
CA ARG A 105 11.67 15.54 1.01
C ARG A 105 12.65 16.61 1.51
N LYS A 106 12.13 17.74 1.99
CA LYS A 106 12.94 18.80 2.60
C LYS A 106 13.68 18.32 3.86
N ASP A 107 13.02 17.55 4.72
CA ASP A 107 13.64 16.99 5.94
C ASP A 107 14.84 16.09 5.63
N PHE A 108 14.85 15.48 4.45
CA PHE A 108 15.94 14.65 3.95
C PHE A 108 16.92 15.38 3.01
N GLY A 109 16.70 16.69 2.77
CA GLY A 109 17.53 17.51 1.90
C GLY A 109 17.44 17.13 0.42
N LEU A 110 16.26 16.69 -0.01
CA LEU A 110 15.94 16.34 -1.40
C LEU A 110 15.23 17.51 -2.08
N SER A 111 15.33 17.56 -3.42
CA SER A 111 14.64 18.58 -4.21
C SER A 111 13.13 18.38 -4.13
N ALA A 112 12.39 19.49 -4.07
CA ALA A 112 10.94 19.45 -4.19
C ALA A 112 10.51 18.86 -5.55
N ILE A 113 9.43 18.10 -5.55
CA ILE A 113 8.71 17.69 -6.74
C ILE A 113 7.64 18.74 -7.05
N THR A 114 7.42 19.00 -8.33
CA THR A 114 6.48 20.03 -8.80
C THR A 114 5.15 19.47 -9.25
N ARG A 115 5.05 18.14 -9.36
CA ARG A 115 3.87 17.43 -9.85
C ARG A 115 3.71 16.12 -9.10
N PHE A 116 2.49 15.85 -8.71
CA PHE A 116 2.07 14.52 -8.26
C PHE A 116 1.77 13.69 -9.51
N ASP A 117 2.38 12.52 -9.63
CA ASP A 117 2.18 11.60 -10.75
C ASP A 117 1.29 10.44 -10.31
N LEU A 118 0.11 10.33 -10.92
CA LEU A 118 -0.88 9.30 -10.64
C LEU A 118 -1.17 8.55 -11.95
N PRO A 119 -0.46 7.45 -12.25
CA PRO A 119 -0.57 6.77 -13.53
C PRO A 119 -1.98 6.25 -13.79
N GLN A 120 -2.67 6.81 -14.78
CA GLN A 120 -4.05 6.45 -15.13
C GLN A 120 -4.22 4.96 -15.48
N SER A 121 -3.16 4.32 -15.96
CA SER A 121 -3.14 2.89 -16.30
C SER A 121 -2.91 1.96 -15.10
N PHE A 122 -2.61 2.49 -13.90
CA PHE A 122 -2.18 1.68 -12.75
C PHE A 122 -3.10 0.49 -12.44
N VAL A 123 -4.41 0.74 -12.33
CA VAL A 123 -5.40 -0.30 -12.02
C VAL A 123 -5.45 -1.36 -13.12
N LEU A 124 -5.51 -0.91 -14.38
CA LEU A 124 -5.51 -1.77 -15.55
C LEU A 124 -4.24 -2.64 -15.61
N ASP A 125 -3.07 -2.04 -15.43
CA ASP A 125 -1.77 -2.71 -15.51
C ASP A 125 -1.63 -3.78 -14.41
N VAL A 126 -2.04 -3.45 -13.19
CA VAL A 126 -2.03 -4.39 -12.05
C VAL A 126 -2.99 -5.56 -12.29
N LEU A 127 -4.25 -5.29 -12.64
CA LEU A 127 -5.25 -6.34 -12.82
C LEU A 127 -4.93 -7.21 -14.04
N ASN A 128 -4.44 -6.63 -15.15
CA ASN A 128 -4.00 -7.40 -16.31
C ASN A 128 -2.85 -8.33 -15.97
N TYR A 129 -1.84 -7.84 -15.24
CA TYR A 129 -0.73 -8.68 -14.83
C TYR A 129 -1.20 -9.82 -13.91
N ILE A 130 -2.06 -9.53 -12.93
CA ILE A 130 -2.63 -10.55 -12.03
C ILE A 130 -3.44 -11.60 -12.80
N ASN A 131 -4.30 -11.17 -13.72
CA ASN A 131 -5.12 -12.08 -14.51
C ASN A 131 -4.28 -12.94 -15.46
N THR A 132 -3.18 -12.39 -15.99
CA THR A 132 -2.27 -13.11 -16.89
C THR A 132 -1.42 -14.13 -16.13
N GLU A 133 -0.77 -13.71 -15.04
CA GLU A 133 0.23 -14.53 -14.34
C GLU A 133 -0.37 -15.43 -13.26
N TYR A 134 -1.44 -14.98 -12.60
CA TYR A 134 -2.04 -15.68 -11.48
C TYR A 134 -3.46 -16.16 -11.78
N HIS A 135 -4.09 -15.78 -12.89
CA HIS A 135 -5.46 -16.14 -13.23
C HIS A 135 -6.53 -15.62 -12.26
N GLY A 136 -6.21 -14.55 -11.51
CA GLY A 136 -7.17 -13.90 -10.62
C GLY A 136 -6.54 -13.36 -9.35
N VAL A 137 -7.24 -12.41 -8.74
CA VAL A 137 -6.80 -11.77 -7.50
C VAL A 137 -6.79 -12.75 -6.32
N ASP A 138 -7.78 -13.63 -6.24
CA ASP A 138 -7.85 -14.68 -5.23
C ASP A 138 -6.65 -15.64 -5.32
N VAL A 139 -6.28 -16.04 -6.54
CA VAL A 139 -5.11 -16.91 -6.76
C VAL A 139 -3.81 -16.18 -6.43
N TYR A 140 -3.68 -14.89 -6.80
CA TYR A 140 -2.54 -14.08 -6.40
C TYR A 140 -2.42 -14.00 -4.87
N LEU A 141 -3.50 -13.68 -4.17
CA LEU A 141 -3.53 -13.60 -2.71
C LEU A 141 -3.24 -14.95 -2.04
N SER A 142 -3.70 -16.06 -2.63
CA SER A 142 -3.30 -17.39 -2.17
C SER A 142 -1.83 -17.70 -2.42
N SER A 143 -1.25 -17.24 -3.53
CA SER A 143 0.18 -17.43 -3.83
C SER A 143 1.11 -16.75 -2.81
N ILE A 144 0.63 -15.70 -2.13
CA ILE A 144 1.36 -15.01 -1.06
C ILE A 144 1.05 -15.56 0.34
N GLY A 145 0.27 -16.65 0.43
CA GLY A 145 0.04 -17.40 1.66
C GLY A 145 -1.29 -17.14 2.37
N LEU A 146 -2.26 -16.47 1.74
CA LEU A 146 -3.61 -16.32 2.29
C LEU A 146 -4.46 -17.55 1.96
N THR A 147 -5.06 -18.14 2.98
CA THR A 147 -5.94 -19.31 2.85
C THR A 147 -7.30 -18.93 2.24
N HIS A 148 -7.96 -19.88 1.59
CA HIS A 148 -9.32 -19.69 1.08
C HIS A 148 -10.28 -19.20 2.19
N HIS A 149 -10.16 -19.76 3.41
CA HIS A 149 -10.95 -19.32 4.56
C HIS A 149 -10.71 -17.84 4.90
N GLN A 150 -9.46 -17.36 4.85
CA GLN A 150 -9.14 -15.96 5.08
C GLN A 150 -9.79 -15.07 4.00
N LEU A 151 -9.68 -15.44 2.72
CA LEU A 151 -10.26 -14.66 1.62
C LEU A 151 -11.80 -14.57 1.71
N GLU A 152 -12.47 -15.68 2.01
CA GLU A 152 -13.93 -15.68 2.21
C GLU A 152 -14.33 -14.87 3.45
N SER A 153 -13.51 -14.88 4.50
CA SER A 153 -13.74 -14.04 5.68
C SER A 153 -13.63 -12.56 5.34
N VAL A 154 -12.65 -12.15 4.54
CA VAL A 154 -12.55 -10.76 4.05
C VAL A 154 -13.81 -10.39 3.27
N LYS A 155 -14.23 -11.19 2.29
CA LYS A 155 -15.44 -10.90 1.50
C LYS A 155 -16.66 -10.72 2.39
N LYS A 156 -16.85 -11.62 3.36
CA LYS A 156 -17.96 -11.58 4.30
C LYS A 156 -17.94 -10.32 5.17
N ASN A 157 -16.79 -9.93 5.72
CA ASN A 157 -16.64 -8.74 6.57
C ASN A 157 -17.07 -7.45 5.86
N PHE A 158 -16.92 -7.36 4.54
CA PHE A 158 -17.33 -6.20 3.74
C PHE A 158 -18.77 -6.31 3.17
N GLN A 159 -19.43 -7.46 3.30
CA GLN A 159 -20.81 -7.68 2.87
C GLN A 159 -21.82 -7.58 4.03
N GLU A 160 -21.38 -7.73 5.28
CA GLU A 160 -22.25 -7.66 6.45
C GLU A 160 -22.72 -6.21 6.75
N PRO A 161 -23.97 -6.01 7.20
CA PRO A 161 -24.46 -4.70 7.61
C PRO A 161 -23.69 -4.17 8.81
N ARG A 162 -23.34 -2.87 8.76
CA ARG A 162 -22.48 -2.15 9.71
C ARG A 162 -22.90 -2.38 11.17
N ASN A 163 -22.01 -3.00 11.96
CA ASN A 163 -22.13 -3.06 13.42
C ASN A 163 -21.43 -1.83 14.04
N SER A 164 -22.11 -1.12 14.93
CA SER A 164 -21.77 0.23 15.42
C SER A 164 -20.69 0.30 16.52
N ASN A 165 -19.98 -0.78 16.81
CA ASN A 165 -18.93 -0.82 17.84
C ASN A 165 -17.55 -0.78 17.19
N GLU A 166 -17.11 0.43 16.88
CA GLU A 166 -15.91 0.73 16.10
C GLU A 166 -14.66 0.80 17.02
N LYS A 167 -13.57 0.11 16.65
CA LYS A 167 -12.24 0.23 17.28
C LYS A 167 -11.17 0.29 16.20
N LEU A 168 -10.29 1.28 16.28
CA LEU A 168 -9.13 1.44 15.39
C LEU A 168 -8.03 0.46 15.80
N ILE A 169 -7.45 -0.24 14.82
CA ILE A 169 -6.33 -1.17 14.99
C ILE A 169 -5.15 -0.63 14.17
N ASP A 170 -4.02 -0.40 14.83
CA ASP A 170 -2.75 -0.08 14.16
C ASP A 170 -2.05 -1.39 13.73
N VAL A 171 -1.86 -1.55 12.42
CA VAL A 171 -1.28 -2.76 11.83
C VAL A 171 0.26 -2.77 11.92
N GLU A 172 0.90 -1.60 12.05
CA GLU A 172 2.37 -1.54 12.13
C GLU A 172 2.89 -2.02 13.50
N GLU A 173 2.16 -1.78 14.59
CA GLU A 173 2.55 -2.23 15.94
C GLU A 173 2.50 -3.77 16.09
N GLN A 174 1.56 -4.45 15.43
CA GLN A 174 1.40 -5.91 15.54
C GLN A 174 2.55 -6.68 14.84
N TYR A 175 3.10 -6.13 13.77
CA TYR A 175 4.23 -6.76 13.06
C TYR A 175 5.53 -6.64 13.86
N VAL A 176 5.73 -5.53 14.58
CA VAL A 176 6.88 -5.34 15.47
C VAL A 176 6.79 -6.31 16.65
N ALA A 177 5.63 -6.46 17.29
CA ALA A 177 5.46 -7.34 18.45
C ALA A 177 5.67 -8.83 18.13
N SER A 178 5.30 -9.29 16.92
CA SER A 178 5.49 -10.67 16.48
C SER A 178 6.89 -10.98 15.98
N SER A 179 7.67 -9.97 15.62
CA SER A 179 9.07 -10.12 15.18
C SER A 179 10.08 -10.25 16.33
N PHE A 180 9.61 -10.07 17.59
CA PHE A 180 10.42 -10.18 18.81
C PHE A 180 9.98 -11.34 19.73
N ALA A 181 9.09 -12.21 19.27
CA ALA A 181 8.60 -13.38 20.01
C ALA A 181 9.26 -14.69 19.55
#